data_AF-A0A5M5NDN8-F1
#
_entry.id   AF-A0A5M5NDN8-F1
#
_cell.length_a   1.000
_cell.length_b   1.000
_cell.length_c   1.000
_cell.angle_alpha   90.00
_cell.angle_beta   90.00
_cell.angle_gamma   90.00
#
_symmetry.space_group_name_H-M   'P 1'
#
loop_
_entity.id
_entity.type
_entity.pdbx_description
1 polymer ?
#
loop_
_entity_poly.entity_id
_entity_poly.type
_entity_poly.pdbx_seq_one_letter_code
_entity_poly.pdbx_strand_id
1 'polypeptide(L)'
;MKMKYILPILCLLFTFVSCQEDNTPPPPNPNPNYTEVGPSMEFVHPGILHTTASITRMQNFVNGNVSPAVDCYRLLQQNSLASASYIIQGPFTTIARFNPDMTPHPTKTKSEEDHKAAYLNALMWNITKNEAHAQKSIEILNAYAGTLREIDMSDNDAPLCAALQGFLLANAAELMRHTYPSVSDTDVKSWENMFRNVFIPVLRNFFAKSPYANGNWGTAAIKAFMAFGIFLDDESFYNEAVTFFYEGHDNGSLTNYIMESGQCQESGRDQNHTMLGIGHLAEACEIAYNQGNETLWSASENRLMKGYEYTAKYNLGYDVPFEPFTDVTGVRWNNISDDDRGKFRPVFEIAYNHYVTRKGLEMPYTQQVISRISPEGDAMWCDHPGYGTLLFRTESGMPPSEGAIDAKGTEWSVITSGATDKNDGDNLVVTPAKSGEKYRGDIQNDLTLHVGNYPVIAIVIEGLPEKKAITFDSPTNGYGSFVNDKSNQYGLNSHSIIEKDYGTVYYWDLTKGTFTGNPIPTDKSFDMTVKIKLADMVYSDTVTPYTIKWTKSFRNEAELIKYLEEN
;
A
#
# COMPACT_ATOMS: atom_id res chain seq x y z
N MET A 1 57.49 53.01 40.94
CA MET A 1 57.17 53.83 42.13
C MET A 1 55.68 54.12 42.12
N LYS A 2 54.97 53.69 43.18
CA LYS A 2 53.54 53.92 43.55
C LYS A 2 52.48 53.19 42.68
N MET A 3 51.74 52.20 43.21
CA MET A 3 50.61 52.25 44.19
C MET A 3 49.40 53.01 43.63
N LYS A 4 48.13 52.59 43.70
CA LYS A 4 47.42 51.65 44.60
C LYS A 4 45.99 51.39 44.07
N TYR A 5 45.47 50.20 44.43
CA TYR A 5 44.11 49.64 44.42
C TYR A 5 42.89 50.56 44.62
N ILE A 6 41.71 50.15 44.10
CA ILE A 6 40.49 49.76 44.87
C ILE A 6 39.34 49.30 43.91
N LEU A 7 38.69 48.19 44.26
CA LEU A 7 37.48 47.57 43.68
C LEU A 7 36.21 48.40 44.04
N PRO A 8 35.11 48.41 43.25
CA PRO A 8 33.94 47.58 43.67
C PRO A 8 32.99 47.08 42.55
N ILE A 9 32.52 45.84 42.73
CA ILE A 9 31.11 45.35 42.83
C ILE A 9 30.01 45.86 41.84
N LEU A 10 29.31 44.87 41.26
CA LEU A 10 27.91 44.81 40.76
C LEU A 10 27.53 45.43 39.40
N CYS A 11 27.24 44.56 38.43
CA CYS A 11 25.89 44.22 37.94
C CYS A 11 26.02 43.50 36.58
N LEU A 12 25.71 42.21 36.53
CA LEU A 12 25.48 41.52 35.26
C LEU A 12 24.14 42.02 34.69
N LEU A 13 24.22 42.94 33.74
CA LEU A 13 23.13 43.28 32.84
C LEU A 13 23.00 42.15 31.81
N PHE A 14 21.92 41.38 31.91
CA PHE A 14 21.38 40.61 30.79
C PHE A 14 20.97 41.60 29.70
N THR A 15 21.75 41.71 28.62
CA THR A 15 21.27 42.32 27.39
C THR A 15 20.44 41.29 26.65
N PHE A 16 19.12 41.48 26.67
CA PHE A 16 18.21 40.89 25.70
C PHE A 16 18.70 41.24 24.30
N VAL A 17 19.18 40.25 23.55
CA VAL A 17 19.30 40.36 22.10
C VAL A 17 17.87 40.22 21.58
N SER A 18 17.21 41.34 21.30
CA SER A 18 15.96 41.32 20.54
C SER A 18 16.28 40.78 19.15
N CYS A 19 15.62 39.71 18.73
CA CYS A 19 15.50 39.37 17.33
C CYS A 19 14.94 40.61 16.60
N GLN A 20 15.74 41.22 15.74
CA GLN A 20 15.19 42.10 14.71
C GLN A 20 14.37 41.20 13.79
N GLU A 21 13.05 41.41 13.78
CA GLU A 21 12.19 40.97 12.68
C GLU A 21 12.79 41.52 11.39
N ASP A 22 13.12 40.61 10.49
CA ASP A 22 13.50 40.92 9.12
C ASP A 22 12.24 41.50 8.45
N ASN A 23 12.10 42.82 8.52
CA ASN A 23 10.98 43.60 7.98
C ASN A 23 11.10 43.78 6.45
N THR A 24 11.71 42.85 5.74
CA THR A 24 11.67 42.83 4.29
C THR A 24 10.26 42.40 3.85
N PRO A 25 9.44 43.30 3.25
CA PRO A 25 8.13 42.90 2.78
C PRO A 25 8.30 41.82 1.71
N PRO A 26 7.48 40.76 1.72
CA PRO A 26 7.52 39.74 0.68
C PRO A 26 7.37 40.39 -0.70
N PRO A 27 7.94 39.77 -1.76
CA PRO A 27 7.79 40.29 -3.11
C PRO A 27 6.29 40.48 -3.42
N PRO A 28 5.92 41.58 -4.10
CA PRO A 28 4.52 41.90 -4.33
C PRO A 28 3.82 40.79 -5.11
N ASN A 29 2.61 40.45 -4.64
CA ASN A 29 1.71 39.47 -5.25
C ASN A 29 1.58 39.73 -6.77
N PRO A 30 1.88 38.75 -7.64
CA PRO A 30 1.83 38.93 -9.09
C PRO A 30 0.41 39.15 -9.64
N ASN A 31 -0.64 39.14 -8.81
CA ASN A 31 -2.00 39.44 -9.23
C ASN A 31 -2.67 40.53 -8.34
N PRO A 32 -2.68 41.81 -8.76
CA PRO A 32 -3.24 42.92 -7.97
C PRO A 32 -4.77 42.96 -7.91
N ASN A 33 -5.48 41.97 -8.46
CA ASN A 33 -6.96 41.90 -8.49
C ASN A 33 -7.55 40.76 -7.65
N TYR A 34 -6.79 40.13 -6.76
CA TYR A 34 -7.36 39.14 -5.83
C TYR A 34 -8.21 39.85 -4.78
N THR A 35 -9.53 39.72 -4.89
CA THR A 35 -10.46 40.01 -3.79
C THR A 35 -10.82 38.65 -3.18
N GLU A 36 -10.56 38.49 -1.87
CA GLU A 36 -11.01 37.33 -1.09
C GLU A 36 -12.54 37.25 -1.18
N VAL A 37 -13.04 36.43 -2.09
CA VAL A 37 -14.39 35.92 -2.05
C VAL A 37 -14.27 34.64 -1.23
N GLY A 38 -14.87 34.60 -0.04
CA GLY A 38 -14.92 33.37 0.76
C GLY A 38 -15.51 32.22 -0.09
N PRO A 39 -15.12 30.96 0.18
CA PRO A 39 -15.51 29.85 -0.68
C PRO A 39 -17.04 29.69 -0.69
N SER A 40 -17.58 29.37 -1.87
CA SER A 40 -19.00 29.00 -2.04
C SER A 40 -19.27 27.54 -1.66
N MET A 41 -18.22 26.71 -1.61
CA MET A 41 -18.19 25.38 -0.99
C MET A 41 -17.64 25.42 0.45
N GLU A 42 -18.28 24.69 1.36
CA GLU A 42 -17.73 24.39 2.69
C GLU A 42 -16.96 23.06 2.59
N PHE A 43 -15.64 23.09 2.76
CA PHE A 43 -14.81 21.88 2.68
C PHE A 43 -14.98 20.99 3.92
N VAL A 44 -14.96 19.67 3.69
CA VAL A 44 -14.94 18.65 4.74
C VAL A 44 -13.50 18.49 5.23
N HIS A 45 -13.33 18.51 6.56
CA HIS A 45 -12.04 18.36 7.23
C HIS A 45 -12.06 17.33 8.38
N PRO A 46 -11.03 16.45 8.51
CA PRO A 46 -10.04 16.20 7.47
C PRO A 46 -10.74 15.62 6.23
N GLY A 47 -10.32 16.02 5.02
CA GLY A 47 -11.01 15.57 3.80
C GLY A 47 -10.19 15.59 2.52
N ILE A 48 -8.86 15.62 2.61
CA ILE A 48 -7.99 15.38 1.45
C ILE A 48 -8.08 13.89 1.07
N LEU A 49 -7.14 13.02 1.49
CA LEU A 49 -7.29 11.57 1.29
C LEU A 49 -8.03 10.87 2.43
N HIS A 50 -7.98 11.46 3.63
CA HIS A 50 -8.47 10.83 4.84
C HIS A 50 -9.59 11.64 5.46
N THR A 51 -10.65 10.95 5.84
CA THR A 51 -11.79 11.51 6.58
C THR A 51 -11.82 10.94 7.98
N THR A 52 -12.58 11.57 8.89
CA THR A 52 -12.83 10.97 10.22
C THR A 52 -13.34 9.54 10.10
N ALA A 53 -14.23 9.27 9.13
CA ALA A 53 -14.76 7.93 8.90
C ALA A 53 -13.69 6.94 8.42
N SER A 54 -12.78 7.33 7.51
CA SER A 54 -11.69 6.45 7.07
C SER A 54 -10.68 6.19 8.20
N ILE A 55 -10.40 7.20 9.04
CA ILE A 55 -9.54 7.05 10.21
C ILE A 55 -10.13 6.06 11.22
N THR A 56 -11.42 6.22 11.57
CA THR A 56 -12.10 5.28 12.46
C THR A 56 -12.11 3.87 11.88
N ARG A 57 -12.30 3.73 10.56
CA ARG A 57 -12.23 2.43 9.89
C ARG A 57 -10.83 1.79 10.02
N MET A 58 -9.76 2.54 9.75
CA MET A 58 -8.39 2.05 9.93
C MET A 58 -8.10 1.60 11.37
N GLN A 59 -8.54 2.38 12.36
CA GLN A 59 -8.44 2.02 13.77
C GLN A 59 -9.18 0.72 14.08
N ASN A 60 -10.40 0.55 13.56
CA ASN A 60 -11.18 -0.67 13.77
C ASN A 60 -10.50 -1.90 13.15
N PHE A 61 -9.92 -1.78 11.95
CA PHE A 61 -9.15 -2.86 11.36
C PHE A 61 -7.94 -3.25 12.20
N VAL A 62 -7.18 -2.27 12.69
CA VAL A 62 -5.98 -2.51 13.49
C VAL A 62 -6.33 -3.07 14.87
N ASN A 63 -7.25 -2.44 15.60
CA ASN A 63 -7.69 -2.88 16.92
C ASN A 63 -8.39 -4.24 16.90
N GLY A 64 -9.10 -4.55 15.81
CA GLY A 64 -9.77 -5.81 15.60
C GLY A 64 -8.90 -6.91 14.98
N ASN A 65 -7.62 -6.65 14.70
CA ASN A 65 -6.72 -7.57 13.99
C ASN A 65 -7.31 -8.11 12.67
N VAL A 66 -7.97 -7.25 11.89
CA VAL A 66 -8.67 -7.64 10.66
C VAL A 66 -7.69 -7.77 9.49
N SER A 67 -7.38 -9.00 9.09
CA SER A 67 -6.57 -9.27 7.89
C SER A 67 -7.36 -9.02 6.59
N PRO A 68 -6.72 -8.54 5.50
CA PRO A 68 -5.30 -8.18 5.36
C PRO A 68 -4.98 -6.73 5.75
N ALA A 69 -5.94 -5.95 6.25
CA ALA A 69 -5.70 -4.55 6.63
C ALA A 69 -4.72 -4.41 7.81
N VAL A 70 -4.80 -5.29 8.82
CA VAL A 70 -3.81 -5.34 9.91
C VAL A 70 -2.42 -5.72 9.40
N ASP A 71 -2.33 -6.55 8.36
CA ASP A 71 -1.05 -6.93 7.74
C ASP A 71 -0.42 -5.75 7.00
N CYS A 72 -1.24 -4.98 6.29
CA CYS A 72 -0.84 -3.71 5.69
C CYS A 72 -0.33 -2.71 6.75
N TYR A 73 -1.04 -2.59 7.89
CA TYR A 73 -0.58 -1.78 9.01
C TYR A 73 0.77 -2.25 9.58
N ARG A 74 1.01 -3.56 9.66
CA ARG A 74 2.31 -4.08 10.12
C ARG A 74 3.44 -3.72 9.14
N LEU A 75 3.18 -3.68 7.83
CA LEU A 75 4.14 -3.16 6.85
C LEU A 75 4.41 -1.66 7.06
N LEU A 76 3.38 -0.87 7.36
CA LEU A 76 3.53 0.55 7.70
C LEU A 76 4.38 0.72 8.96
N GLN A 77 4.10 -0.04 10.01
CA GLN A 77 4.82 0.00 11.29
C GLN A 77 6.32 -0.34 11.14
N GLN A 78 6.67 -1.19 10.18
CA GLN A 78 8.07 -1.57 9.90
C GLN A 78 8.83 -0.52 9.08
N ASN A 79 8.14 0.44 8.48
CA ASN A 79 8.79 1.47 7.67
C ASN A 79 9.56 2.45 8.57
N SER A 80 10.87 2.61 8.32
CA SER A 80 11.72 3.52 9.10
C SER A 80 11.26 4.98 9.02
N LEU A 81 10.62 5.38 7.91
CA LEU A 81 10.05 6.71 7.73
C LEU A 81 8.77 6.91 8.57
N ALA A 82 8.07 5.83 8.96
CA ALA A 82 6.91 5.88 9.85
C ALA A 82 7.30 5.91 11.34
N SER A 83 8.59 5.83 11.68
CA SER A 83 9.04 5.85 13.07
C SER A 83 8.94 7.24 13.68
N ALA A 84 8.43 7.32 14.92
CA ALA A 84 8.46 8.54 15.73
C ALA A 84 9.90 9.00 16.06
N SER A 85 10.89 8.11 15.96
CA SER A 85 12.31 8.43 16.14
C SER A 85 13.02 8.82 14.84
N TYR A 86 12.29 9.02 13.74
CA TYR A 86 12.87 9.43 12.47
C TYR A 86 13.70 10.72 12.62
N ILE A 87 14.87 10.75 11.97
CA ILE A 87 15.77 11.90 11.99
C ILE A 87 15.60 12.66 10.67
N ILE A 88 15.19 13.93 10.78
CA ILE A 88 15.00 14.82 9.65
C ILE A 88 16.34 14.98 8.90
N GLN A 89 16.31 14.79 7.59
CA GLN A 89 17.49 14.79 6.72
C GLN A 89 17.77 16.18 6.11
N GLY A 90 16.72 16.97 5.91
CA GLY A 90 16.75 18.41 5.62
C GLY A 90 16.66 19.26 6.90
N PRO A 91 15.86 20.35 6.92
CA PRO A 91 15.14 20.96 5.79
C PRO A 91 16.10 21.75 4.87
N PHE A 92 15.74 21.89 3.60
CA PHE A 92 16.53 22.63 2.62
C PHE A 92 15.85 23.95 2.26
N THR A 93 16.64 24.99 1.97
CA THR A 93 16.09 26.27 1.46
C THR A 93 15.55 26.11 0.03
N THR A 94 16.18 25.25 -0.76
CA THR A 94 15.78 24.92 -2.14
C THR A 94 15.76 23.40 -2.32
N ILE A 95 14.71 22.86 -2.93
CA ILE A 95 14.60 21.43 -3.30
C ILE A 95 14.46 21.27 -4.82
N ALA A 96 14.98 20.16 -5.36
CA ALA A 96 14.90 19.82 -6.78
C ALA A 96 14.80 18.29 -6.96
N ARG A 97 14.18 17.83 -8.05
CA ARG A 97 14.03 16.40 -8.38
C ARG A 97 15.10 15.94 -9.38
N PHE A 98 15.55 16.81 -10.29
CA PHE A 98 16.63 16.58 -11.23
C PHE A 98 17.41 17.89 -11.48
N ASN A 99 18.61 18.06 -10.90
CA ASN A 99 19.45 19.23 -11.24
C ASN A 99 20.80 18.79 -11.80
N PRO A 100 20.97 18.73 -13.14
CA PRO A 100 22.22 18.26 -13.76
C PRO A 100 23.45 19.11 -13.40
N ASP A 101 23.26 20.36 -12.95
CA ASP A 101 24.33 21.28 -12.55
C ASP A 101 24.67 21.19 -11.04
N MET A 102 23.82 20.55 -10.23
CA MET A 102 24.10 20.21 -8.83
C MET A 102 24.46 18.74 -8.70
N THR A 103 25.73 18.41 -8.92
CA THR A 103 26.29 17.10 -8.56
C THR A 103 27.13 17.20 -7.28
N PRO A 104 26.84 16.41 -6.23
CA PRO A 104 25.70 15.49 -6.12
C PRO A 104 24.38 16.25 -5.95
N HIS A 105 23.26 15.72 -6.47
CA HIS A 105 21.92 16.26 -6.25
C HIS A 105 21.60 16.20 -4.75
N PRO A 106 21.76 17.28 -3.97
CA PRO A 106 21.95 17.13 -2.54
C PRO A 106 20.63 16.97 -1.76
N THR A 107 19.49 17.25 -2.39
CA THR A 107 18.21 17.43 -1.70
C THR A 107 17.12 16.42 -2.07
N LYS A 108 17.10 15.83 -3.28
CA LYS A 108 16.01 14.95 -3.75
C LYS A 108 15.61 13.87 -2.75
N THR A 109 16.44 12.83 -2.58
CA THR A 109 16.07 11.66 -1.75
C THR A 109 15.77 12.07 -0.31
N LYS A 110 16.58 12.97 0.25
CA LYS A 110 16.42 13.43 1.63
C LYS A 110 15.10 14.17 1.85
N SER A 111 14.74 15.07 0.93
CA SER A 111 13.46 15.79 1.00
C SER A 111 12.28 14.85 0.75
N GLU A 112 12.35 13.95 -0.23
CA GLU A 112 11.30 12.95 -0.47
C GLU A 112 11.07 12.06 0.75
N GLU A 113 12.13 11.62 1.44
CA GLU A 113 12.05 10.84 2.69
C GLU A 113 11.45 11.66 3.83
N ASP A 114 11.86 12.92 4.03
CA ASP A 114 11.30 13.79 5.08
C ASP A 114 9.80 14.01 4.87
N HIS A 115 9.38 14.37 3.65
CA HIS A 115 7.99 14.63 3.31
C HIS A 115 7.12 13.38 3.45
N LYS A 116 7.66 12.21 3.06
CA LYS A 116 7.00 10.94 3.29
C LYS A 116 6.93 10.60 4.78
N ALA A 117 7.99 10.84 5.54
CA ALA A 117 8.00 10.62 6.99
C ALA A 117 6.97 11.49 7.71
N ALA A 118 6.75 12.74 7.28
CA ALA A 118 5.69 13.59 7.81
C ALA A 118 4.31 12.96 7.63
N TYR A 119 4.01 12.46 6.42
CA TYR A 119 2.74 11.81 6.11
C TYR A 119 2.57 10.47 6.84
N LEU A 120 3.58 9.60 6.83
CA LEU A 120 3.49 8.29 7.50
C LEU A 120 3.38 8.43 9.02
N ASN A 121 4.07 9.39 9.64
CA ASN A 121 3.88 9.68 11.06
C ASN A 121 2.49 10.28 11.34
N ALA A 122 1.94 11.11 10.45
CA ALA A 122 0.56 11.58 10.59
C ALA A 122 -0.47 10.44 10.55
N LEU A 123 -0.26 9.43 9.69
CA LEU A 123 -1.05 8.20 9.66
C LEU A 123 -0.88 7.40 10.96
N MET A 124 0.35 7.19 11.41
CA MET A 124 0.65 6.45 12.65
C MET A 124 0.00 7.10 13.86
N TRP A 125 0.02 8.43 13.98
CA TRP A 125 -0.76 9.15 15.00
C TRP A 125 -2.25 8.80 14.91
N ASN A 126 -2.82 8.90 13.70
CA ASN A 126 -4.25 8.71 13.52
C ASN A 126 -4.71 7.28 13.82
N ILE A 127 -3.87 6.28 13.55
CA ILE A 127 -4.16 4.86 13.79
C ILE A 127 -3.92 4.51 15.27
N THR A 128 -2.79 4.90 15.84
CA THR A 128 -2.32 4.40 17.15
C THR A 128 -2.65 5.32 18.32
N LYS A 129 -2.94 6.60 18.06
CA LYS A 129 -3.03 7.67 19.06
C LYS A 129 -1.78 7.84 19.94
N ASN A 130 -0.62 7.37 19.48
CA ASN A 130 0.65 7.66 20.12
C ASN A 130 1.16 9.05 19.70
N GLU A 131 1.18 9.98 20.65
CA GLU A 131 1.52 11.39 20.44
C GLU A 131 2.94 11.60 19.86
N ALA A 132 3.87 10.67 20.08
CA ALA A 132 5.23 10.78 19.54
C ALA A 132 5.24 10.86 18.01
N HIS A 133 4.30 10.18 17.33
CA HIS A 133 4.15 10.27 15.88
C HIS A 133 3.58 11.62 15.44
N ALA A 134 2.60 12.16 16.17
CA ALA A 134 2.06 13.49 15.86
C ALA A 134 3.15 14.57 16.00
N GLN A 135 3.93 14.49 17.08
CA GLN A 135 5.06 15.40 17.33
C GLN A 135 6.11 15.31 16.21
N LYS A 136 6.47 14.11 15.75
CA LYS A 136 7.40 13.95 14.63
C LYS A 136 6.87 14.54 13.32
N SER A 137 5.59 14.33 13.02
CA SER A 137 4.96 14.91 11.82
C SER A 137 4.99 16.44 11.87
N ILE A 138 4.59 17.04 12.99
CA ILE A 138 4.60 18.50 13.22
C ILE A 138 6.02 19.06 13.19
N GLU A 139 7.01 18.36 13.76
CA GLU A 139 8.42 18.75 13.71
C GLU A 139 8.90 18.91 12.26
N ILE A 140 8.57 17.95 11.39
CA ILE A 140 8.93 18.01 9.96
C ILE A 140 8.19 19.15 9.27
N LEU A 141 6.87 19.27 9.48
CA LEU A 141 6.05 20.36 8.91
C LEU A 141 6.61 21.74 9.26
N ASN A 142 6.93 21.96 10.55
CA ASN A 142 7.48 23.21 11.05
C ASN A 142 8.90 23.47 10.53
N ALA A 143 9.75 22.43 10.44
CA ALA A 143 11.10 22.57 9.91
C ALA A 143 11.10 23.06 8.45
N TYR A 144 10.26 22.44 7.61
CA TYR A 144 10.12 22.83 6.21
C TYR A 144 9.44 24.19 6.04
N ALA A 145 8.34 24.47 6.74
CA ALA A 145 7.70 25.78 6.69
C ALA A 145 8.64 26.92 7.14
N GLY A 146 9.50 26.65 8.13
CA GLY A 146 10.51 27.58 8.60
C GLY A 146 11.68 27.82 7.63
N THR A 147 11.96 26.91 6.70
CA THR A 147 13.23 26.90 5.94
C THR A 147 13.07 26.88 4.42
N LEU A 148 12.12 26.12 3.88
CA LEU A 148 11.94 25.95 2.46
C LEU A 148 11.45 27.28 1.83
N ARG A 149 12.11 27.70 0.75
CA ARG A 149 11.80 28.94 0.03
C ARG A 149 11.55 28.73 -1.46
N GLU A 150 12.09 27.66 -2.03
CA GLU A 150 12.06 27.45 -3.46
C GLU A 150 12.05 25.97 -3.84
N ILE A 151 11.28 25.66 -4.89
CA ILE A 151 11.52 24.48 -5.73
C ILE A 151 12.22 25.00 -6.97
N ASP A 152 13.38 24.43 -7.29
CA ASP A 152 14.23 24.92 -8.38
C ASP A 152 13.48 24.87 -9.73
N MET A 153 13.01 26.02 -10.20
CA MET A 153 12.21 26.11 -11.44
C MET A 153 13.05 25.92 -12.72
N SER A 154 14.38 25.86 -12.61
CA SER A 154 15.26 25.49 -13.73
C SER A 154 15.29 23.97 -13.96
N ASP A 155 14.89 23.19 -12.96
CA ASP A 155 14.68 21.75 -13.07
C ASP A 155 13.44 21.47 -13.91
N ASN A 156 13.60 20.67 -14.97
CA ASN A 156 12.46 20.25 -15.78
C ASN A 156 11.43 19.49 -14.94
N ASP A 157 11.87 18.70 -13.95
CA ASP A 157 11.05 17.89 -13.06
C ASP A 157 10.48 18.68 -11.86
N ALA A 158 10.63 20.02 -11.82
CA ALA A 158 10.06 20.87 -10.78
C ALA A 158 8.56 20.62 -10.52
N PRO A 159 7.69 20.42 -11.54
CA PRO A 159 6.27 20.11 -11.31
C PRO A 159 6.06 18.78 -10.56
N LEU A 160 6.85 17.74 -10.85
CA LEU A 160 6.79 16.49 -10.11
C LEU A 160 7.30 16.65 -8.68
N CYS A 161 8.38 17.42 -8.49
CA CYS A 161 8.89 17.76 -7.17
C CYS A 161 7.79 18.40 -6.31
N ALA A 162 7.12 19.42 -6.85
CA ALA A 162 6.05 20.14 -6.19
C ALA A 162 4.82 19.24 -5.95
N ALA A 163 4.37 18.51 -6.97
CA ALA A 163 3.16 17.72 -6.89
C ALA A 163 3.29 16.56 -5.90
N LEU A 164 4.35 15.76 -6.00
CA LEU A 164 4.48 14.52 -5.23
C LEU A 164 4.81 14.80 -3.76
N GLN A 165 5.79 15.66 -3.51
CA GLN A 165 6.20 15.99 -2.14
C GLN A 165 5.18 16.89 -1.45
N GLY A 166 4.66 17.90 -2.17
CA GLY A 166 3.66 18.81 -1.65
C GLY A 166 2.34 18.11 -1.31
N PHE A 167 1.93 17.10 -2.08
CA PHE A 167 0.74 16.32 -1.79
C PHE A 167 0.82 15.53 -0.47
N LEU A 168 1.96 14.89 -0.19
CA LEU A 168 2.17 14.17 1.07
C LEU A 168 2.21 15.15 2.26
N LEU A 169 2.88 16.29 2.09
CA LEU A 169 2.89 17.37 3.08
C LEU A 169 1.50 17.92 3.38
N ALA A 170 0.68 18.18 2.35
CA ALA A 170 -0.68 18.71 2.52
C ALA A 170 -1.54 17.71 3.31
N ASN A 171 -1.46 16.42 3.00
CA ASN A 171 -2.15 15.38 3.78
C ASN A 171 -1.64 15.29 5.23
N ALA A 172 -0.34 15.44 5.46
CA ALA A 172 0.22 15.47 6.82
C ALA A 172 -0.30 16.68 7.62
N ALA A 173 -0.23 17.88 7.02
CA ALA A 173 -0.69 19.13 7.62
C ALA A 173 -2.19 19.10 7.93
N GLU A 174 -3.00 18.61 6.99
CA GLU A 174 -4.44 18.41 7.15
C GLU A 174 -4.76 17.49 8.33
N LEU A 175 -4.14 16.30 8.35
CA LEU A 175 -4.33 15.34 9.43
C LEU A 175 -3.92 15.96 10.78
N MET A 176 -2.77 16.62 10.87
CA MET A 176 -2.33 17.24 12.13
C MET A 176 -3.28 18.35 12.58
N ARG A 177 -3.63 19.29 11.69
CA ARG A 177 -4.53 20.43 11.98
C ARG A 177 -5.88 19.97 12.54
N HIS A 178 -6.45 18.90 12.00
CA HIS A 178 -7.81 18.47 12.34
C HIS A 178 -7.91 17.29 13.30
N THR A 179 -6.80 16.62 13.63
CA THR A 179 -6.84 15.42 14.50
C THR A 179 -5.92 15.47 15.71
N TYR A 180 -4.99 16.43 15.78
CA TYR A 180 -4.10 16.62 16.93
C TYR A 180 -4.45 17.92 17.67
N PRO A 181 -4.75 17.89 18.98
CA PRO A 181 -5.35 19.03 19.69
C PRO A 181 -4.41 20.22 19.94
N SER A 182 -3.11 20.11 19.69
CA SER A 182 -2.11 21.13 20.07
C SER A 182 -1.40 21.80 18.90
N VAL A 183 -1.94 21.73 17.69
CA VAL A 183 -1.42 22.53 16.56
C VAL A 183 -1.84 23.99 16.74
N SER A 184 -0.88 24.92 16.73
CA SER A 184 -1.17 26.35 16.88
C SER A 184 -1.57 27.01 15.56
N ASP A 185 -2.41 28.06 15.61
CA ASP A 185 -2.74 28.87 14.42
C ASP A 185 -1.50 29.44 13.73
N THR A 186 -0.42 29.70 14.49
CA THR A 186 0.86 30.17 13.95
C THR A 186 1.54 29.08 13.11
N ASP A 187 1.54 27.84 13.59
CA ASP A 187 2.09 26.71 12.83
C ASP A 187 1.28 26.50 11.55
N VAL A 188 -0.06 26.46 11.66
CA VAL A 188 -0.95 26.31 10.49
C VAL A 188 -0.67 27.40 9.45
N LYS A 189 -0.64 28.68 9.85
CA LYS A 189 -0.31 29.79 8.95
C LYS A 189 1.06 29.65 8.30
N SER A 190 2.05 29.11 9.02
CA SER A 190 3.37 28.86 8.43
C SER A 190 3.32 27.78 7.34
N TRP A 191 2.52 26.74 7.54
CA TRP A 191 2.31 25.67 6.55
C TRP A 191 1.54 26.20 5.33
N GLU A 192 0.48 26.98 5.55
CA GLU A 192 -0.27 27.65 4.48
C GLU A 192 0.65 28.53 3.62
N ASN A 193 1.51 29.33 4.27
CA ASN A 193 2.48 30.18 3.59
C ASN A 193 3.49 29.36 2.77
N MET A 194 3.95 28.22 3.28
CA MET A 194 4.82 27.32 2.52
C MET A 194 4.13 26.81 1.25
N PHE A 195 2.89 26.31 1.34
CA PHE A 195 2.16 25.83 0.17
C PHE A 195 1.89 26.94 -0.85
N ARG A 196 1.42 28.11 -0.39
CA ARG A 196 1.10 29.27 -1.25
C ARG A 196 2.31 29.82 -1.97
N ASN A 197 3.47 29.88 -1.31
CA ASN A 197 4.65 30.57 -1.85
C ASN A 197 5.63 29.64 -2.57
N VAL A 198 5.68 28.36 -2.21
CA VAL A 198 6.68 27.43 -2.75
C VAL A 198 6.08 26.42 -3.73
N PHE A 199 4.95 25.79 -3.38
CA PHE A 199 4.42 24.66 -4.16
C PHE A 199 3.42 25.09 -5.24
N ILE A 200 2.44 25.92 -4.87
CA ILE A 200 1.37 26.37 -5.77
C ILE A 200 1.90 27.09 -7.03
N PRO A 201 2.88 28.02 -6.94
CA PRO A 201 3.36 28.74 -8.12
C PRO A 201 3.97 27.82 -9.19
N VAL A 202 4.63 26.73 -8.76
CA VAL A 202 5.22 25.72 -9.66
C VAL A 202 4.13 25.02 -10.46
N LEU A 203 3.09 24.53 -9.78
CA LEU A 203 2.00 23.79 -10.41
C LEU A 203 1.12 24.67 -11.29
N ARG A 204 0.84 25.91 -10.85
CA ARG A 204 0.12 26.88 -11.69
C ARG A 204 0.93 27.25 -12.95
N ASN A 205 2.26 27.37 -12.85
CA ASN A 205 3.10 27.55 -14.02
C ASN A 205 3.03 26.35 -14.98
N PHE A 206 2.97 25.13 -14.44
CA PHE A 206 2.77 23.92 -15.24
C PHE A 206 1.42 23.93 -15.96
N PHE A 207 0.31 24.20 -15.27
CA PHE A 207 -1.03 24.29 -15.89
C PHE A 207 -1.15 25.36 -16.98
N ALA A 208 -0.38 26.46 -16.88
CA ALA A 208 -0.40 27.54 -17.85
C ALA A 208 0.45 27.30 -19.11
N LYS A 209 1.32 26.27 -19.13
CA LYS A 209 2.21 25.98 -20.25
C LYS A 209 1.55 25.07 -21.28
N SER A 210 1.99 25.19 -22.54
CA SER A 210 1.67 24.18 -23.56
C SER A 210 2.21 22.81 -23.14
N PRO A 211 1.53 21.70 -23.49
CA PRO A 211 1.98 20.34 -23.15
C PRO A 211 3.45 20.11 -23.51
N TYR A 212 4.22 19.61 -22.55
CA TYR A 212 5.63 19.27 -22.76
C TYR A 212 6.08 18.00 -22.01
N ALA A 213 5.18 17.37 -21.24
CA ALA A 213 5.49 16.28 -20.35
C ALA A 213 4.60 15.05 -20.57
N ASN A 214 5.04 13.90 -20.03
CA ASN A 214 4.20 12.70 -19.96
C ASN A 214 3.07 12.88 -18.95
N GLY A 215 1.97 12.14 -19.11
CA GLY A 215 0.74 12.41 -18.38
C GLY A 215 0.81 12.19 -16.86
N ASN A 216 1.72 11.36 -16.34
CA ASN A 216 1.90 11.21 -14.89
C ASN A 216 2.20 12.55 -14.17
N TRP A 217 2.75 13.54 -14.88
CA TRP A 217 3.03 14.88 -14.35
C TRP A 217 1.75 15.66 -14.10
N GLY A 218 0.86 15.71 -15.11
CA GLY A 218 -0.43 16.37 -14.98
C GLY A 218 -1.33 15.68 -13.95
N THR A 219 -1.38 14.34 -13.95
CA THR A 219 -2.15 13.59 -12.94
C THR A 219 -1.65 13.86 -11.51
N ALA A 220 -0.33 13.95 -11.31
CA ALA A 220 0.25 14.32 -10.01
C ALA A 220 -0.12 15.76 -9.61
N ALA A 221 -0.03 16.69 -10.56
CA ALA A 221 -0.36 18.10 -10.31
C ALA A 221 -1.84 18.27 -9.92
N ILE A 222 -2.77 17.55 -10.58
CA ILE A 222 -4.20 17.57 -10.24
C ILE A 222 -4.43 17.22 -8.76
N LYS A 223 -3.98 16.04 -8.30
CA LYS A 223 -4.21 15.60 -6.91
C LYS A 223 -3.60 16.56 -5.88
N ALA A 224 -2.41 17.10 -6.16
CA ALA A 224 -1.71 18.01 -5.27
C ALA A 224 -2.44 19.35 -5.17
N PHE A 225 -2.90 19.90 -6.29
CA PHE A 225 -3.57 21.20 -6.32
C PHE A 225 -4.97 21.14 -5.69
N MET A 226 -5.70 20.02 -5.85
CA MET A 226 -6.93 19.75 -5.08
C MET A 226 -6.66 19.70 -3.58
N ALA A 227 -5.59 19.00 -3.15
CA ALA A 227 -5.21 18.91 -1.75
C ALA A 227 -4.86 20.28 -1.15
N PHE A 228 -4.15 21.14 -1.90
CA PHE A 228 -3.87 22.50 -1.46
C PHE A 228 -5.14 23.35 -1.36
N GLY A 229 -6.07 23.25 -2.31
CA GLY A 229 -7.35 23.97 -2.25
C GLY A 229 -8.14 23.63 -1.00
N ILE A 230 -8.23 22.35 -0.64
CA ILE A 230 -8.90 21.92 0.59
C ILE A 230 -8.15 22.44 1.82
N PHE A 231 -6.85 22.15 1.98
CA PHE A 231 -6.10 22.56 3.18
C PHE A 231 -6.14 24.08 3.43
N LEU A 232 -6.15 24.87 2.35
CA LEU A 232 -6.14 26.33 2.38
C LEU A 232 -7.52 26.96 2.46
N ASP A 233 -8.60 26.17 2.51
CA ASP A 233 -9.99 26.62 2.41
C ASP A 233 -10.23 27.51 1.16
N ASP A 234 -9.55 27.19 0.05
CA ASP A 234 -9.53 27.97 -1.19
C ASP A 234 -10.16 27.21 -2.37
N GLU A 235 -11.46 27.43 -2.56
CA GLU A 235 -12.25 26.79 -3.62
C GLU A 235 -11.70 27.07 -5.03
N SER A 236 -11.04 28.22 -5.25
CA SER A 236 -10.51 28.55 -6.57
C SER A 236 -9.43 27.57 -7.01
N PHE A 237 -8.58 27.12 -6.07
CA PHE A 237 -7.52 26.16 -6.36
C PHE A 237 -8.11 24.77 -6.61
N TYR A 238 -9.08 24.35 -5.81
CA TYR A 238 -9.79 23.09 -6.03
C TYR A 238 -10.44 23.03 -7.41
N ASN A 239 -11.19 24.07 -7.78
CA ASN A 239 -11.90 24.14 -9.06
C ASN A 239 -10.93 24.27 -10.26
N GLU A 240 -9.78 24.94 -10.12
CA GLU A 240 -8.72 24.98 -11.13
C GLU A 240 -8.22 23.57 -11.44
N ALA A 241 -7.96 22.75 -10.41
CA ALA A 241 -7.53 21.37 -10.57
C ALA A 241 -8.60 20.47 -11.19
N VAL A 242 -9.86 20.60 -10.75
CA VAL A 242 -11.00 19.86 -11.32
C VAL A 242 -11.20 20.23 -12.79
N THR A 243 -11.08 21.51 -13.14
CA THR A 243 -11.14 21.96 -14.54
C THR A 243 -10.02 21.32 -15.35
N PHE A 244 -8.79 21.29 -14.83
CA PHE A 244 -7.66 20.66 -15.51
C PHE A 244 -7.86 19.14 -15.69
N PHE A 245 -8.47 18.45 -14.72
CA PHE A 245 -8.82 17.04 -14.82
C PHE A 245 -9.75 16.74 -16.02
N TYR A 246 -10.76 17.58 -16.24
CA TYR A 246 -11.74 17.39 -17.32
C TYR A 246 -11.30 17.97 -18.66
N GLU A 247 -10.69 19.16 -18.65
CA GLU A 247 -10.53 20.01 -19.83
C GLU A 247 -9.06 20.37 -20.12
N GLY A 248 -8.13 19.94 -19.27
CA GLY A 248 -6.71 20.24 -19.42
C GLY A 248 -6.18 19.79 -20.78
N HIS A 249 -5.60 20.74 -21.52
CA HIS A 249 -4.78 20.42 -22.68
C HIS A 249 -3.38 20.02 -22.17
N ASP A 250 -3.28 18.79 -21.68
CA ASP A 250 -2.08 18.12 -21.19
C ASP A 250 -2.31 16.60 -21.30
N ASN A 251 -1.23 15.81 -21.32
CA ASN A 251 -1.33 14.35 -21.34
C ASN A 251 -2.01 13.79 -20.07
N GLY A 252 -1.98 14.52 -18.95
CA GLY A 252 -2.49 14.06 -17.65
C GLY A 252 -3.97 14.36 -17.37
N SER A 253 -4.69 15.05 -18.26
CA SER A 253 -6.17 15.17 -18.14
C SER A 253 -6.82 13.83 -18.45
N LEU A 254 -7.99 13.54 -17.86
CA LEU A 254 -8.56 12.18 -17.83
C LEU A 254 -8.66 11.53 -19.22
N THR A 255 -9.21 12.26 -20.20
CA THR A 255 -9.47 11.71 -21.54
C THR A 255 -8.26 11.70 -22.45
N ASN A 256 -7.23 12.50 -22.16
CA ASN A 256 -5.93 12.43 -22.85
C ASN A 256 -5.05 11.33 -22.25
N TYR A 257 -5.16 11.10 -20.94
CA TYR A 257 -4.38 10.08 -20.24
C TYR A 257 -4.92 8.68 -20.50
N ILE A 258 -6.24 8.51 -20.55
CA ILE A 258 -6.89 7.21 -20.78
C ILE A 258 -7.82 7.35 -21.97
N MET A 259 -7.53 6.59 -23.02
CA MET A 259 -8.35 6.51 -24.24
C MET A 259 -9.64 5.74 -23.99
N GLU A 260 -10.60 5.82 -24.91
CA GLU A 260 -11.89 5.12 -24.79
C GLU A 260 -11.76 3.60 -24.64
N SER A 261 -10.69 3.02 -25.22
CA SER A 261 -10.35 1.60 -25.10
C SER A 261 -9.85 1.18 -23.71
N GLY A 262 -9.57 2.13 -22.82
CA GLY A 262 -8.85 1.91 -21.56
C GLY A 262 -7.33 1.98 -21.70
N GLN A 263 -6.79 2.07 -22.91
CA GLN A 263 -5.36 2.25 -23.13
C GLN A 263 -4.88 3.57 -22.49
N CYS A 264 -3.84 3.49 -21.67
CA CYS A 264 -3.22 4.66 -21.06
C CYS A 264 -2.15 5.27 -21.99
N GLN A 265 -2.00 6.59 -21.96
CA GLN A 265 -0.99 7.34 -22.69
C GLN A 265 0.43 6.83 -22.39
N GLU A 266 0.70 6.37 -21.18
CA GLU A 266 2.03 5.85 -20.83
C GLU A 266 2.22 4.36 -21.12
N SER A 267 1.20 3.66 -21.63
CA SER A 267 1.31 2.23 -21.92
C SER A 267 2.35 1.91 -22.98
N GLY A 268 2.65 2.86 -23.89
CA GLY A 268 3.73 2.71 -24.86
C GLY A 268 5.14 2.95 -24.30
N ARG A 269 5.25 3.58 -23.13
CA ARG A 269 6.50 3.91 -22.45
C ARG A 269 6.92 2.77 -21.54
N ASP A 270 6.18 2.56 -20.45
CA ASP A 270 6.39 1.49 -19.48
C ASP A 270 5.15 1.32 -18.57
N GLN A 271 5.04 0.15 -17.93
CA GLN A 271 3.90 -0.16 -17.09
C GLN A 271 3.96 0.52 -15.71
N ASN A 272 5.17 0.86 -15.26
CA ASN A 272 5.38 1.49 -13.96
C ASN A 272 4.75 2.90 -13.91
N HIS A 273 4.99 3.72 -14.94
CA HIS A 273 4.40 5.06 -15.05
C HIS A 273 2.92 5.01 -15.45
N THR A 274 2.50 3.99 -16.19
CA THR A 274 1.08 3.74 -16.43
C THR A 274 0.32 3.58 -15.11
N MET A 275 0.80 2.70 -14.22
CA MET A 275 0.20 2.51 -12.89
C MET A 275 0.31 3.76 -12.01
N LEU A 276 1.41 4.50 -12.11
CA LEU A 276 1.60 5.75 -11.38
C LEU A 276 0.48 6.76 -11.67
N GLY A 277 0.25 7.10 -12.94
CA GLY A 277 -0.72 8.14 -13.27
C GLY A 277 -2.18 7.73 -13.07
N ILE A 278 -2.55 6.45 -13.27
CA ILE A 278 -3.91 6.01 -12.94
C ILE A 278 -4.14 6.05 -11.41
N GLY A 279 -3.10 5.75 -10.61
CA GLY A 279 -3.12 5.92 -9.16
C GLY A 279 -3.33 7.38 -8.75
N HIS A 280 -2.64 8.32 -9.39
CA HIS A 280 -2.83 9.75 -9.14
C HIS A 280 -4.24 10.23 -9.48
N LEU A 281 -4.82 9.78 -10.59
CA LEU A 281 -6.20 10.10 -10.94
C LEU A 281 -7.19 9.49 -9.95
N ALA A 282 -6.95 8.27 -9.46
CA ALA A 282 -7.77 7.67 -8.41
C ALA A 282 -7.70 8.46 -7.10
N GLU A 283 -6.51 8.95 -6.72
CA GLU A 283 -6.34 9.84 -5.56
C GLU A 283 -7.11 11.14 -5.73
N ALA A 284 -7.05 11.78 -6.91
CA ALA A 284 -7.85 12.97 -7.22
C ALA A 284 -9.37 12.70 -7.14
N CYS A 285 -9.83 11.55 -7.66
CA CYS A 285 -11.23 11.15 -7.59
C CYS A 285 -11.67 10.89 -6.14
N GLU A 286 -10.84 10.25 -5.32
CA GLU A 286 -11.14 10.01 -3.90
C GLU A 286 -11.16 11.30 -3.09
N ILE A 287 -10.28 12.26 -3.39
CA ILE A 287 -10.32 13.61 -2.79
C ILE A 287 -11.65 14.29 -3.11
N ALA A 288 -12.10 14.27 -4.37
CA ALA A 288 -13.41 14.81 -4.72
C ALA A 288 -14.56 14.07 -4.01
N TYR A 289 -14.50 12.74 -3.94
CA TYR A 289 -15.49 11.93 -3.25
C TYR A 289 -15.61 12.29 -1.76
N ASN A 290 -14.48 12.54 -1.09
CA ASN A 290 -14.45 12.97 0.31
C ASN A 290 -15.13 14.34 0.53
N GLN A 291 -15.18 15.17 -0.51
CA GLN A 291 -15.90 16.45 -0.54
C GLN A 291 -17.35 16.31 -1.02
N GLY A 292 -17.87 15.08 -1.12
CA GLY A 292 -19.24 14.79 -1.59
C GLY A 292 -19.42 14.87 -3.11
N ASN A 293 -18.33 15.00 -3.88
CA ASN A 293 -18.37 15.06 -5.33
C ASN A 293 -17.93 13.73 -5.96
N GLU A 294 -18.89 12.88 -6.31
CA GLU A 294 -18.61 11.59 -6.97
C GLU A 294 -18.34 11.71 -8.49
N THR A 295 -18.49 12.90 -9.09
CA THR A 295 -18.53 13.05 -10.55
C THR A 295 -17.22 12.64 -11.23
N LEU A 296 -16.08 12.91 -10.59
CA LEU A 296 -14.75 12.58 -11.15
C LEU A 296 -14.56 11.07 -11.34
N TRP A 297 -15.07 10.23 -10.43
CA TRP A 297 -15.04 8.78 -10.60
C TRP A 297 -15.89 8.34 -11.80
N SER A 298 -17.07 8.94 -11.96
CA SER A 298 -18.00 8.60 -13.06
C SER A 298 -17.66 9.23 -14.41
N ALA A 299 -16.65 10.11 -14.44
CA ALA A 299 -16.33 10.94 -15.58
C ALA A 299 -16.06 10.13 -16.85
N SER A 300 -16.57 10.64 -17.99
CA SER A 300 -16.38 10.05 -19.32
C SER A 300 -16.70 8.54 -19.37
N GLU A 301 -17.84 8.17 -18.79
CA GLU A 301 -18.37 6.79 -18.72
C GLU A 301 -17.45 5.85 -17.95
N ASN A 302 -17.10 6.24 -16.70
CA ASN A 302 -16.14 5.53 -15.85
C ASN A 302 -14.79 5.32 -16.56
N ARG A 303 -14.25 6.36 -17.21
CA ARG A 303 -13.01 6.25 -18.01
C ARG A 303 -11.85 5.70 -17.22
N LEU A 304 -11.71 6.12 -15.95
CA LEU A 304 -10.66 5.63 -15.07
C LEU A 304 -10.81 4.13 -14.77
N MET A 305 -12.03 3.62 -14.58
CA MET A 305 -12.30 2.18 -14.43
C MET A 305 -11.80 1.37 -15.64
N LYS A 306 -12.09 1.85 -16.86
CA LYS A 306 -11.62 1.22 -18.11
C LYS A 306 -10.09 1.19 -18.17
N GLY A 307 -9.43 2.26 -17.72
CA GLY A 307 -7.98 2.34 -17.60
C GLY A 307 -7.40 1.29 -16.65
N TYR A 308 -7.97 1.17 -15.45
CA TYR A 308 -7.57 0.17 -14.47
C TYR A 308 -7.73 -1.27 -15.01
N GLU A 309 -8.87 -1.61 -15.60
CA GLU A 309 -9.09 -2.97 -16.13
C GLU A 309 -8.15 -3.30 -17.30
N TYR A 310 -7.90 -2.34 -18.21
CA TYR A 310 -6.93 -2.52 -19.29
C TYR A 310 -5.52 -2.74 -18.75
N THR A 311 -5.05 -1.87 -17.84
CA THR A 311 -3.71 -1.94 -17.26
C THR A 311 -3.53 -3.21 -16.44
N ALA A 312 -4.52 -3.58 -15.62
CA ALA A 312 -4.49 -4.80 -14.82
C ALA A 312 -4.40 -6.05 -15.71
N LYS A 313 -5.26 -6.13 -16.74
CA LYS A 313 -5.26 -7.25 -17.69
C LYS A 313 -3.90 -7.44 -18.35
N TYR A 314 -3.31 -6.36 -18.87
CA TYR A 314 -2.01 -6.45 -19.53
C TYR A 314 -0.90 -6.87 -18.56
N ASN A 315 -0.86 -6.29 -17.36
CA ASN A 315 0.17 -6.58 -16.35
C ASN A 315 0.03 -7.97 -15.71
N LEU A 316 -1.15 -8.58 -15.77
CA LEU A 316 -1.35 -10.00 -15.42
C LEU A 316 -0.79 -10.97 -16.48
N GLY A 317 -0.30 -10.48 -17.61
CA GLY A 317 0.31 -11.28 -18.68
C GLY A 317 -0.63 -11.61 -19.83
N TYR A 318 -1.87 -11.12 -19.81
CA TYR A 318 -2.79 -11.24 -20.95
C TYR A 318 -2.47 -10.22 -22.05
N ASP A 319 -2.87 -10.52 -23.28
CA ASP A 319 -2.83 -9.56 -24.37
C ASP A 319 -4.01 -8.57 -24.30
N VAL A 320 -3.73 -7.35 -24.73
CA VAL A 320 -4.70 -6.26 -24.87
C VAL A 320 -4.49 -5.57 -26.23
N PRO A 321 -5.55 -5.06 -26.88
CA PRO A 321 -5.39 -4.31 -28.11
C PRO A 321 -4.70 -2.98 -27.82
N PHE A 322 -3.63 -2.67 -28.57
CA PHE A 322 -2.97 -1.37 -28.50
C PHE A 322 -3.10 -0.65 -29.84
N GLU A 323 -3.69 0.54 -29.82
CA GLU A 323 -3.81 1.41 -30.99
C GLU A 323 -2.67 2.43 -31.00
N PRO A 324 -1.81 2.45 -32.05
CA PRO A 324 -0.76 3.46 -32.17
C PRO A 324 -1.33 4.87 -32.15
N PHE A 325 -0.74 5.75 -31.35
CA PHE A 325 -1.24 7.10 -31.18
C PHE A 325 -0.09 8.11 -31.01
N THR A 326 -0.41 9.39 -31.24
CA THR A 326 0.48 10.51 -30.96
C THR A 326 -0.15 11.33 -29.86
N ASP A 327 0.63 11.57 -28.81
CA ASP A 327 0.16 12.29 -27.63
C ASP A 327 0.17 13.81 -27.85
N VAL A 328 -0.32 14.59 -26.89
CA VAL A 328 -0.47 16.06 -27.08
C VAL A 328 0.86 16.82 -27.13
N THR A 329 1.98 16.16 -26.79
CA THR A 329 3.34 16.70 -26.93
C THR A 329 3.96 16.36 -28.29
N GLY A 330 3.29 15.54 -29.09
CA GLY A 330 3.77 15.09 -30.40
C GLY A 330 4.58 13.79 -30.38
N VAL A 331 4.70 13.13 -29.22
CA VAL A 331 5.40 11.85 -29.11
C VAL A 331 4.50 10.73 -29.62
N ARG A 332 5.04 9.87 -30.50
CA ARG A 332 4.30 8.76 -31.12
C ARG A 332 4.69 7.42 -30.52
N TRP A 333 3.70 6.68 -30.02
CA TRP A 333 3.86 5.32 -29.52
C TRP A 333 3.28 4.33 -30.52
N ASN A 334 4.08 3.33 -30.90
CA ASN A 334 3.69 2.34 -31.92
C ASN A 334 3.22 1.02 -31.33
N ASN A 335 3.71 0.66 -30.15
CA ASN A 335 3.43 -0.60 -29.49
C ASN A 335 3.26 -0.34 -28.00
N ILE A 336 2.52 -1.21 -27.33
CA ILE A 336 2.55 -1.30 -25.87
C ILE A 336 3.93 -1.78 -25.41
N SER A 337 4.42 -1.24 -24.30
CA SER A 337 5.73 -1.60 -23.74
C SER A 337 5.61 -2.78 -22.77
N ASP A 338 6.50 -3.76 -22.89
CA ASP A 338 6.69 -4.84 -21.91
C ASP A 338 7.55 -4.40 -20.70
N ASP A 339 8.10 -3.18 -20.72
CA ASP A 339 8.93 -2.67 -19.62
C ASP A 339 8.10 -2.59 -18.33
N ASP A 340 8.66 -3.18 -17.27
CA ASP A 340 8.04 -3.33 -15.94
C ASP A 340 6.70 -4.07 -15.90
N ARG A 341 6.35 -4.82 -16.96
CA ARG A 341 5.14 -5.64 -16.99
C ARG A 341 5.11 -6.64 -15.83
N GLY A 342 3.99 -6.65 -15.10
CA GLY A 342 3.77 -7.53 -13.94
C GLY A 342 4.46 -7.08 -12.65
N LYS A 343 5.13 -5.92 -12.64
CA LYS A 343 5.68 -5.29 -11.43
C LYS A 343 4.69 -4.26 -10.87
N PHE A 344 3.72 -4.75 -10.11
CA PHE A 344 2.60 -3.93 -9.63
C PHE A 344 2.99 -2.86 -8.60
N ARG A 345 2.40 -1.66 -8.74
CA ARG A 345 2.37 -0.61 -7.70
C ARG A 345 1.14 -0.79 -6.79
N PRO A 346 1.21 -0.37 -5.51
CA PRO A 346 0.06 -0.41 -4.60
C PRO A 346 -0.90 0.76 -4.85
N VAL A 347 -1.69 0.66 -5.92
CA VAL A 347 -2.62 1.69 -6.41
C VAL A 347 -3.99 1.14 -6.83
N PHE A 348 -4.28 -0.13 -6.57
CA PHE A 348 -5.46 -0.82 -7.10
C PHE A 348 -6.63 -0.83 -6.12
N GLU A 349 -6.35 -0.90 -4.81
CA GLU A 349 -7.40 -0.96 -3.76
C GLU A 349 -8.31 0.28 -3.76
N ILE A 350 -7.77 1.46 -4.05
CA ILE A 350 -8.53 2.72 -4.10
C ILE A 350 -9.64 2.69 -5.17
N ALA A 351 -9.32 2.25 -6.38
CA ALA A 351 -10.27 2.17 -7.48
C ALA A 351 -11.25 1.01 -7.31
N TYR A 352 -10.75 -0.15 -6.87
CA TYR A 352 -11.60 -1.31 -6.61
C TYR A 352 -12.64 -1.03 -5.53
N ASN A 353 -12.24 -0.37 -4.45
CA ASN A 353 -13.15 0.04 -3.40
C ASN A 353 -14.26 0.96 -3.92
N HIS A 354 -13.92 1.94 -4.78
CA HIS A 354 -14.96 2.78 -5.37
C HIS A 354 -15.89 1.97 -6.29
N TYR A 355 -15.39 1.41 -7.38
CA TYR A 355 -16.25 0.87 -8.43
C TYR A 355 -16.93 -0.44 -8.01
N VAL A 356 -16.22 -1.34 -7.32
CA VAL A 356 -16.77 -2.64 -6.95
C VAL A 356 -17.51 -2.55 -5.62
N THR A 357 -16.86 -2.10 -4.55
CA THR A 357 -17.49 -2.13 -3.22
C THR A 357 -18.57 -1.06 -3.06
N ARG A 358 -18.31 0.20 -3.43
CA ARG A 358 -19.32 1.27 -3.30
C ARG A 358 -20.38 1.26 -4.40
N LYS A 359 -20.03 0.91 -5.64
CA LYS A 359 -20.94 1.02 -6.80
C LYS A 359 -21.45 -0.32 -7.34
N GLY A 360 -20.96 -1.47 -6.86
CA GLY A 360 -21.44 -2.79 -7.29
C GLY A 360 -21.11 -3.15 -8.74
N LEU A 361 -20.08 -2.52 -9.32
CA LEU A 361 -19.59 -2.84 -10.66
C LEU A 361 -18.57 -3.99 -10.62
N GLU A 362 -18.15 -4.47 -11.79
CA GLU A 362 -17.18 -5.56 -11.91
C GLU A 362 -15.84 -5.06 -12.43
N MET A 363 -14.76 -5.39 -11.72
CA MET A 363 -13.37 -5.15 -12.16
C MET A 363 -12.54 -6.44 -12.01
N PRO A 364 -12.85 -7.49 -12.81
CA PRO A 364 -12.31 -8.83 -12.61
C PRO A 364 -10.78 -8.92 -12.74
N TYR A 365 -10.14 -8.10 -13.58
CA TYR A 365 -8.68 -8.12 -13.70
C TYR A 365 -8.03 -7.35 -12.55
N THR A 366 -8.59 -6.22 -12.15
CA THR A 366 -8.14 -5.48 -10.97
C THR A 366 -8.28 -6.33 -9.70
N GLN A 367 -9.35 -7.12 -9.60
CA GLN A 367 -9.52 -8.09 -8.51
C GLN A 367 -8.38 -9.11 -8.45
N GLN A 368 -7.98 -9.68 -9.59
CA GLN A 368 -6.84 -10.60 -9.68
C GLN A 368 -5.53 -9.92 -9.25
N VAL A 369 -5.32 -8.66 -9.64
CA VAL A 369 -4.13 -7.91 -9.19
C VAL A 369 -4.13 -7.75 -7.68
N ILE A 370 -5.24 -7.28 -7.08
CA ILE A 370 -5.36 -7.11 -5.63
C ILE A 370 -5.15 -8.45 -4.92
N SER A 371 -5.73 -9.53 -5.43
CA SER A 371 -5.53 -10.88 -4.91
C SER A 371 -4.06 -11.32 -4.90
N ARG A 372 -3.25 -10.87 -5.86
CA ARG A 372 -1.83 -11.18 -5.97
C ARG A 372 -0.94 -10.31 -5.07
N ILE A 373 -1.30 -9.04 -4.87
CA ILE A 373 -0.42 -8.07 -4.20
C ILE A 373 -0.86 -7.69 -2.79
N SER A 374 -2.06 -8.10 -2.35
CA SER A 374 -2.58 -7.76 -1.03
C SER A 374 -1.78 -8.45 0.10
N PRO A 375 -1.45 -7.74 1.21
CA PRO A 375 -1.71 -6.31 1.40
C PRO A 375 -0.78 -5.45 0.55
N GLU A 376 -1.35 -4.40 -0.03
CA GLU A 376 -0.58 -3.33 -0.67
C GLU A 376 0.40 -2.69 0.32
N GLY A 377 1.68 -2.62 -0.06
CA GLY A 377 2.76 -2.13 0.79
C GLY A 377 3.15 -0.66 0.54
N ASP A 378 4.40 -0.33 0.85
CA ASP A 378 4.93 1.02 0.70
C ASP A 378 4.93 1.51 -0.77
N ALA A 379 4.78 2.82 -0.96
CA ALA A 379 4.94 3.45 -2.25
C ALA A 379 6.40 3.53 -2.70
N MET A 380 6.64 3.51 -4.02
CA MET A 380 7.95 3.84 -4.57
C MET A 380 8.23 5.33 -4.33
N TRP A 381 9.31 5.64 -3.61
CA TRP A 381 9.69 7.02 -3.25
C TRP A 381 8.50 7.79 -2.62
N CYS A 382 8.24 9.01 -3.09
CA CYS A 382 7.11 9.86 -2.69
C CYS A 382 5.97 9.89 -3.73
N ASP A 383 5.94 8.93 -4.66
CA ASP A 383 5.05 8.99 -5.83
C ASP A 383 3.54 8.94 -5.47
N HIS A 384 3.17 8.20 -4.43
CA HIS A 384 1.79 8.05 -3.97
C HIS A 384 1.75 7.66 -2.48
N PRO A 385 0.58 7.62 -1.83
CA PRO A 385 0.45 7.29 -0.39
C PRO A 385 0.92 5.88 0.00
N GLY A 386 0.75 4.90 -0.89
CA GLY A 386 0.96 3.48 -0.59
C GLY A 386 -0.11 2.92 0.34
N TYR A 387 0.08 1.69 0.82
CA TYR A 387 -0.73 1.06 1.87
C TYR A 387 -2.25 0.98 1.59
N GLY A 388 -2.66 0.88 0.31
CA GLY A 388 -4.07 1.03 -0.07
C GLY A 388 -5.02 0.01 0.56
N THR A 389 -4.55 -1.20 0.88
CA THR A 389 -5.33 -2.22 1.61
C THR A 389 -5.78 -1.73 2.99
N LEU A 390 -4.97 -0.91 3.68
CA LEU A 390 -5.36 -0.24 4.92
C LEU A 390 -6.16 1.04 4.64
N LEU A 391 -5.68 1.86 3.71
CA LEU A 391 -6.17 3.23 3.51
C LEU A 391 -7.54 3.33 2.84
N PHE A 392 -7.92 2.37 1.99
CA PHE A 392 -9.11 2.52 1.13
C PHE A 392 -10.15 1.42 1.27
N ARG A 393 -9.78 0.20 1.63
CA ARG A 393 -10.71 -0.93 1.75
C ARG A 393 -11.84 -0.64 2.75
N THR A 394 -13.10 -0.87 2.37
CA THR A 394 -14.28 -0.59 3.22
C THR A 394 -14.89 -1.82 3.90
N GLU A 395 -14.67 -3.02 3.37
CA GLU A 395 -15.19 -4.28 3.92
C GLU A 395 -14.07 -5.25 4.34
N SER A 396 -14.32 -6.02 5.40
CA SER A 396 -13.54 -7.22 5.71
C SER A 396 -13.94 -8.34 4.73
N GLY A 397 -12.96 -9.02 4.12
CA GLY A 397 -13.23 -10.23 3.34
C GLY A 397 -13.56 -10.02 1.86
N MET A 398 -12.69 -9.32 1.11
CA MET A 398 -12.43 -9.80 -0.25
C MET A 398 -12.16 -11.31 -0.19
N PRO A 399 -12.60 -12.12 -1.17
CA PRO A 399 -12.31 -13.55 -1.16
C PRO A 399 -10.82 -13.74 -0.89
N PRO A 400 -10.42 -14.76 -0.11
CA PRO A 400 -9.03 -15.03 0.18
C PRO A 400 -8.23 -14.85 -1.10
N SER A 401 -7.26 -13.95 -1.03
CA SER A 401 -6.23 -13.71 -2.04
C SER A 401 -5.98 -14.99 -2.82
N GLU A 402 -6.24 -14.98 -4.14
CA GLU A 402 -6.24 -16.13 -5.03
C GLU A 402 -5.23 -17.22 -4.59
N GLY A 403 -5.76 -18.38 -4.19
CA GLY A 403 -4.99 -19.53 -3.70
C GLY A 403 -4.63 -19.55 -2.21
N ALA A 404 -5.13 -18.60 -1.40
CA ALA A 404 -4.98 -18.66 0.05
C ALA A 404 -5.96 -19.67 0.67
N ILE A 405 -5.42 -20.54 1.51
CA ILE A 405 -6.14 -21.58 2.25
C ILE A 405 -6.38 -21.07 3.67
N ASP A 406 -7.63 -21.15 4.13
CA ASP A 406 -8.03 -21.03 5.53
C ASP A 406 -9.13 -22.05 5.84
N ALA A 407 -8.74 -23.30 6.00
CA ALA A 407 -9.65 -24.42 6.17
C ALA A 407 -9.64 -24.92 7.62
N LYS A 408 -10.83 -25.18 8.15
CA LYS A 408 -11.03 -25.83 9.45
C LYS A 408 -10.76 -27.33 9.36
N GLY A 409 -10.52 -27.97 10.50
CA GLY A 409 -10.40 -29.43 10.57
C GLY A 409 -11.61 -30.14 9.97
N THR A 410 -12.81 -29.65 10.27
CA THR A 410 -14.11 -30.19 9.79
C THR A 410 -14.29 -30.16 8.28
N GLU A 411 -13.46 -29.42 7.54
CA GLU A 411 -13.50 -29.37 6.07
C GLU A 411 -12.70 -30.52 5.43
N TRP A 412 -11.94 -31.28 6.22
CA TRP A 412 -11.27 -32.49 5.79
C TRP A 412 -12.18 -33.71 5.90
N SER A 413 -12.00 -34.67 5.00
CA SER A 413 -12.71 -35.95 5.00
C SER A 413 -11.76 -37.11 5.26
N VAL A 414 -12.16 -38.08 6.09
CA VAL A 414 -11.42 -39.33 6.26
C VAL A 414 -11.68 -40.26 5.08
N ILE A 415 -10.60 -40.76 4.47
CA ILE A 415 -10.67 -41.59 3.25
C ILE A 415 -10.12 -43.01 3.45
N THR A 416 -9.63 -43.34 4.64
CA THR A 416 -9.16 -44.70 4.95
C THR A 416 -10.32 -45.61 5.32
N SER A 417 -10.47 -46.72 4.59
CA SER A 417 -11.50 -47.72 4.88
C SER A 417 -11.42 -48.22 6.32
N GLY A 418 -12.54 -48.14 7.04
CA GLY A 418 -12.68 -48.56 8.44
C GLY A 418 -12.18 -47.55 9.47
N ALA A 419 -11.55 -46.44 9.04
CA ALA A 419 -11.26 -45.33 9.94
C ALA A 419 -12.56 -44.55 10.16
N THR A 420 -12.69 -43.91 11.32
CA THR A 420 -13.90 -43.15 11.66
C THR A 420 -13.52 -41.75 12.09
N ASP A 421 -14.42 -40.81 11.91
CA ASP A 421 -14.26 -39.44 12.33
C ASP A 421 -15.46 -38.92 13.11
N LYS A 422 -15.21 -37.84 13.86
CA LYS A 422 -16.24 -37.00 14.47
C LYS A 422 -15.75 -35.56 14.49
N ASN A 423 -16.69 -34.63 14.39
CA ASN A 423 -16.41 -33.21 14.57
C ASN A 423 -16.40 -32.86 16.06
N ASP A 424 -15.47 -32.01 16.47
CA ASP A 424 -15.40 -31.41 17.81
C ASP A 424 -15.15 -29.91 17.67
N GLY A 425 -16.23 -29.14 17.66
CA GLY A 425 -16.21 -27.75 17.20
C GLY A 425 -15.77 -27.67 15.74
N ASP A 426 -14.75 -26.85 15.47
CA ASP A 426 -14.12 -26.70 14.15
C ASP A 426 -13.04 -27.77 13.87
N ASN A 427 -12.79 -28.68 14.81
CA ASN A 427 -11.78 -29.73 14.67
C ASN A 427 -12.38 -31.03 14.08
N LEU A 428 -11.54 -31.79 13.37
CA LEU A 428 -11.85 -33.16 12.95
C LEU A 428 -11.04 -34.15 13.78
N VAL A 429 -11.74 -34.98 14.55
CA VAL A 429 -11.13 -36.04 15.35
C VAL A 429 -11.21 -37.35 14.58
N VAL A 430 -10.07 -37.96 14.28
CA VAL A 430 -9.99 -39.17 13.46
C VAL A 430 -9.48 -40.33 14.31
N THR A 431 -10.25 -41.43 14.31
CA THR A 431 -9.85 -42.72 14.88
C THR A 431 -9.29 -43.61 13.76
N PRO A 432 -7.98 -43.91 13.77
CA PRO A 432 -7.36 -44.71 12.71
C PRO A 432 -7.86 -46.16 12.66
N ALA A 433 -7.82 -46.75 11.48
CA ALA A 433 -8.11 -48.16 11.28
C ALA A 433 -6.86 -49.01 11.26
N LYS A 434 -7.03 -50.27 11.66
CA LYS A 434 -5.97 -51.28 11.56
C LYS A 434 -5.68 -51.59 10.09
N SER A 435 -4.42 -51.54 9.72
CA SER A 435 -3.90 -51.84 8.38
C SER A 435 -2.68 -52.77 8.52
N GLY A 436 -2.94 -54.07 8.50
CA GLY A 436 -1.93 -55.09 8.86
C GLY A 436 -1.62 -55.05 10.35
N GLU A 437 -0.35 -54.93 10.71
CA GLU A 437 0.12 -54.79 12.10
C GLU A 437 0.16 -53.34 12.60
N LYS A 438 -0.09 -52.38 11.72
CA LYS A 438 -0.03 -50.94 11.99
C LYS A 438 -1.40 -50.30 11.82
N TYR A 439 -1.45 -48.98 11.90
CA TYR A 439 -2.67 -48.20 11.73
C TYR A 439 -2.52 -47.15 10.63
N ARG A 440 -3.66 -46.81 10.01
CA ARG A 440 -3.76 -45.81 8.95
C ARG A 440 -5.03 -44.99 9.13
N GLY A 441 -4.94 -43.71 8.82
CA GLY A 441 -6.07 -42.79 8.85
C GLY A 441 -5.77 -41.59 7.97
N ASP A 442 -5.82 -41.77 6.66
CA ASP A 442 -5.61 -40.70 5.68
C ASP A 442 -6.81 -39.74 5.62
N ILE A 443 -6.52 -38.47 5.36
CA ILE A 443 -7.51 -37.41 5.16
C ILE A 443 -7.35 -36.74 3.79
N GLN A 444 -8.43 -36.14 3.29
CA GLN A 444 -8.48 -35.45 2.01
C GLN A 444 -9.26 -34.12 2.12
N ASN A 445 -8.83 -33.11 1.36
CA ASN A 445 -9.57 -31.88 1.09
C ASN A 445 -9.31 -31.44 -0.36
N ASP A 446 -10.33 -30.90 -1.03
CA ASP A 446 -10.20 -30.29 -2.36
C ASP A 446 -9.94 -28.79 -2.19
N LEU A 447 -8.74 -28.34 -2.57
CA LEU A 447 -8.25 -27.00 -2.31
C LEU A 447 -7.90 -26.30 -3.62
N THR A 448 -8.14 -24.98 -3.68
CA THR A 448 -7.60 -24.11 -4.74
C THR A 448 -6.30 -23.49 -4.24
N LEU A 449 -5.19 -23.79 -4.93
CA LEU A 449 -3.85 -23.33 -4.56
C LEU A 449 -3.38 -22.24 -5.52
N HIS A 450 -2.42 -21.42 -5.10
CA HIS A 450 -1.62 -20.57 -5.97
C HIS A 450 -0.18 -20.49 -5.44
N VAL A 451 0.71 -21.31 -5.98
CA VAL A 451 2.08 -21.48 -5.45
C VAL A 451 2.88 -20.18 -5.49
N GLY A 452 2.67 -19.32 -6.48
CA GLY A 452 3.34 -18.01 -6.55
C GLY A 452 2.90 -17.01 -5.47
N ASN A 453 1.72 -17.20 -4.86
CA ASN A 453 1.17 -16.29 -3.85
C ASN A 453 1.39 -16.88 -2.45
N TYR A 454 1.02 -18.16 -2.27
CA TYR A 454 1.05 -18.86 -0.99
C TYR A 454 1.72 -20.24 -1.13
N PRO A 455 3.06 -20.28 -1.28
CA PRO A 455 3.79 -21.53 -1.50
C PRO A 455 3.86 -22.43 -0.27
N VAL A 456 3.67 -21.89 0.94
CA VAL A 456 3.78 -22.66 2.19
C VAL A 456 2.40 -23.10 2.64
N ILE A 457 2.17 -24.41 2.74
CA ILE A 457 0.92 -25.00 3.26
C ILE A 457 1.23 -25.64 4.61
N ALA A 458 0.47 -25.28 5.65
CA ALA A 458 0.63 -25.81 7.00
C ALA A 458 -0.68 -26.43 7.51
N ILE A 459 -0.58 -27.55 8.22
CA ILE A 459 -1.68 -28.23 8.90
C ILE A 459 -1.29 -28.51 10.36
N VAL A 460 -2.22 -28.30 11.28
CA VAL A 460 -2.00 -28.63 12.69
C VAL A 460 -2.67 -29.95 13.04
N ILE A 461 -1.87 -30.88 13.56
CA ILE A 461 -2.32 -32.20 13.97
C ILE A 461 -1.89 -32.48 15.41
N GLU A 462 -2.85 -32.83 16.25
CA GLU A 462 -2.63 -33.20 17.65
C GLU A 462 -2.82 -34.71 17.84
N GLY A 463 -2.00 -35.35 18.69
CA GLY A 463 -2.23 -36.73 19.13
C GLY A 463 -1.75 -37.84 18.20
N LEU A 464 -0.92 -37.52 17.20
CA LEU A 464 -0.28 -38.54 16.37
C LEU A 464 0.79 -39.32 17.18
N PRO A 465 0.92 -40.65 17.01
CA PRO A 465 1.93 -41.44 17.71
C PRO A 465 3.35 -41.10 17.23
N GLU A 466 4.36 -41.46 18.01
CA GLU A 466 5.77 -41.19 17.67
C GLU A 466 6.16 -41.82 16.32
N LYS A 467 5.90 -43.12 16.16
CA LYS A 467 6.16 -43.86 14.92
C LYS A 467 4.99 -43.72 13.95
N LYS A 468 5.25 -43.04 12.83
CA LYS A 468 4.29 -42.75 11.76
C LYS A 468 5.00 -42.37 10.47
N ALA A 469 4.25 -42.40 9.38
CA ALA A 469 4.63 -41.90 8.07
C ALA A 469 3.62 -40.86 7.61
N ILE A 470 4.10 -39.70 7.15
CA ILE A 470 3.25 -38.61 6.65
C ILE A 470 3.65 -38.26 5.22
N THR A 471 2.70 -38.29 4.28
CA THR A 471 2.94 -37.89 2.88
C THR A 471 1.90 -36.88 2.43
N PHE A 472 2.36 -35.79 1.81
CA PHE A 472 1.52 -34.88 1.04
C PHE A 472 1.37 -35.43 -0.38
N ASP A 473 0.15 -35.79 -0.76
CA ASP A 473 -0.16 -36.48 -2.01
C ASP A 473 -1.34 -35.83 -2.73
N SER A 474 -1.30 -35.79 -4.05
CA SER A 474 -2.43 -35.37 -4.88
C SER A 474 -2.57 -36.31 -6.09
N PRO A 475 -3.21 -37.47 -5.92
CA PRO A 475 -3.31 -38.45 -7.00
C PRO A 475 -4.39 -38.06 -8.02
N THR A 476 -5.43 -37.32 -7.59
CA THR A 476 -6.41 -36.73 -8.50
C THR A 476 -5.70 -35.61 -9.28
N ASN A 477 -5.85 -35.60 -10.61
CA ASN A 477 -5.13 -34.74 -11.59
C ASN A 477 -3.67 -35.12 -11.92
N GLY A 478 -3.15 -36.22 -11.35
CA GLY A 478 -1.87 -36.81 -11.76
C GLY A 478 -0.62 -36.12 -11.21
N TYR A 479 -0.72 -35.30 -10.16
CA TYR A 479 0.44 -34.68 -9.51
C TYR A 479 1.25 -35.69 -8.68
N GLY A 480 0.61 -36.63 -7.98
CA GLY A 480 1.29 -37.63 -7.16
C GLY A 480 1.81 -37.07 -5.83
N SER A 481 2.90 -37.63 -5.30
CA SER A 481 3.46 -37.25 -4.00
C SER A 481 4.40 -36.06 -4.11
N PHE A 482 4.40 -35.17 -3.11
CA PHE A 482 5.39 -34.12 -2.99
C PHE A 482 6.71 -34.66 -2.41
N VAL A 483 7.81 -34.38 -3.10
CA VAL A 483 9.17 -34.79 -2.75
C VAL A 483 10.11 -33.59 -2.62
N ASN A 484 10.93 -33.61 -1.58
CA ASN A 484 12.01 -32.66 -1.29
C ASN A 484 13.19 -33.37 -0.61
N ASP A 485 14.16 -32.60 -0.12
CA ASP A 485 15.36 -33.04 0.57
C ASP A 485 15.11 -33.85 1.86
N LYS A 486 13.90 -33.76 2.44
CA LYS A 486 13.50 -34.50 3.65
C LYS A 486 12.87 -35.86 3.36
N SER A 487 12.49 -36.09 2.10
CA SER A 487 11.65 -37.22 1.72
C SER A 487 12.40 -38.36 1.02
N ASN A 488 11.76 -39.53 0.96
CA ASN A 488 12.18 -40.57 0.01
C ASN A 488 11.46 -40.40 -1.35
N GLN A 489 11.76 -41.28 -2.31
CA GLN A 489 11.19 -41.24 -3.67
C GLN A 489 9.65 -41.34 -3.75
N TYR A 490 8.97 -41.62 -2.64
CA TYR A 490 7.51 -41.72 -2.54
C TYR A 490 6.86 -40.54 -1.80
N GLY A 491 7.64 -39.51 -1.44
CA GLY A 491 7.17 -38.31 -0.73
C GLY A 491 6.89 -38.51 0.76
N LEU A 492 7.39 -39.60 1.35
CA LEU A 492 7.28 -39.85 2.79
C LEU A 492 8.14 -38.86 3.58
N ASN A 493 7.54 -38.24 4.58
CA ASN A 493 8.15 -37.27 5.50
C ASN A 493 8.74 -36.03 4.81
N SER A 494 8.12 -35.56 3.73
CA SER A 494 8.48 -34.32 3.03
C SER A 494 8.17 -33.02 3.81
N HIS A 495 7.64 -33.12 5.03
CA HIS A 495 7.23 -31.99 5.84
C HIS A 495 8.35 -31.46 6.72
N SER A 496 8.21 -30.21 7.12
CA SER A 496 8.85 -29.63 8.29
C SER A 496 7.90 -29.67 9.49
N ILE A 497 8.42 -29.51 10.71
CA ILE A 497 7.62 -29.49 11.93
C ILE A 497 7.89 -28.24 12.78
N ILE A 498 6.85 -27.74 13.44
CA ILE A 498 6.93 -26.77 14.55
C ILE A 498 6.03 -27.30 15.68
N GLU A 499 6.58 -27.51 16.86
CA GLU A 499 5.81 -27.98 18.02
C GLU A 499 5.09 -26.82 18.72
N LYS A 500 3.82 -27.02 19.05
CA LYS A 500 2.98 -26.11 19.84
C LYS A 500 2.25 -26.88 20.94
N ASP A 501 1.78 -26.16 21.94
CA ASP A 501 1.01 -26.73 23.07
C ASP A 501 -0.33 -27.32 22.62
N TYR A 502 -0.90 -26.82 21.53
CA TYR A 502 -2.15 -27.30 20.92
C TYR A 502 -1.98 -28.35 19.80
N GLY A 503 -0.75 -28.81 19.53
CA GLY A 503 -0.45 -29.83 18.52
C GLY A 503 0.82 -29.56 17.72
N THR A 504 1.17 -30.48 16.83
CA THR A 504 2.33 -30.32 15.93
C THR A 504 1.87 -29.69 14.62
N VAL A 505 2.54 -28.61 14.21
CA VAL A 505 2.34 -27.99 12.89
C VAL A 505 3.23 -28.71 11.88
N TYR A 506 2.62 -29.35 10.91
CA TYR A 506 3.29 -29.94 9.75
C TYR A 506 3.16 -28.99 8.57
N TYR A 507 4.27 -28.62 7.92
CA TYR A 507 4.20 -27.73 6.77
C TYR A 507 5.09 -28.14 5.61
N TRP A 508 4.68 -27.73 4.41
CA TRP A 508 5.36 -27.96 3.14
C TRP A 508 5.54 -26.64 2.41
N ASP A 509 6.78 -26.36 2.00
CA ASP A 509 7.09 -25.26 1.09
C ASP A 509 7.20 -25.84 -0.33
N LEU A 510 6.16 -25.59 -1.13
CA LEU A 510 6.04 -26.16 -2.48
C LEU A 510 7.11 -25.63 -3.45
N THR A 511 7.86 -24.59 -3.09
CA THR A 511 8.99 -24.09 -3.90
C THR A 511 10.30 -24.84 -3.63
N LYS A 512 10.38 -25.61 -2.54
CA LYS A 512 11.57 -26.39 -2.14
C LYS A 512 11.50 -27.86 -2.54
N GLY A 513 10.63 -28.20 -3.49
CA GLY A 513 10.45 -29.58 -3.93
C GLY A 513 9.68 -29.68 -5.24
N THR A 514 9.33 -30.90 -5.60
CA THR A 514 8.56 -31.21 -6.81
C THR A 514 7.54 -32.29 -6.53
N PHE A 515 6.55 -32.44 -7.40
CA PHE A 515 5.60 -33.53 -7.37
C PHE A 515 6.08 -34.67 -8.27
N THR A 516 5.86 -35.94 -7.87
CA THR A 516 6.35 -37.12 -8.61
C THR A 516 5.68 -37.33 -9.98
N GLY A 517 4.55 -36.68 -10.21
CA GLY A 517 3.78 -36.74 -11.45
C GLY A 517 3.90 -35.45 -12.25
N ASN A 518 2.75 -34.84 -12.57
CA ASN A 518 2.70 -33.60 -13.35
C ASN A 518 3.32 -32.41 -12.59
N PRO A 519 3.93 -31.44 -13.29
CA PRO A 519 4.32 -30.17 -12.69
C PRO A 519 3.08 -29.35 -12.29
N ILE A 520 3.19 -28.61 -11.19
CA ILE A 520 2.13 -27.70 -10.72
C ILE A 520 2.31 -26.31 -11.36
N PRO A 521 1.22 -25.58 -11.65
CA PRO A 521 1.30 -24.16 -12.03
C PRO A 521 1.89 -23.32 -10.89
N THR A 522 2.71 -22.34 -11.26
CA THR A 522 3.33 -21.41 -10.29
C THR A 522 2.83 -19.98 -10.42
N ASP A 523 2.15 -19.66 -11.51
CA ASP A 523 1.78 -18.32 -11.96
C ASP A 523 0.26 -18.07 -12.00
N LYS A 524 -0.55 -19.06 -11.62
CA LYS A 524 -2.02 -19.00 -11.59
C LYS A 524 -2.60 -19.96 -10.56
N SER A 525 -3.85 -19.76 -10.19
CA SER A 525 -4.56 -20.75 -9.38
C SER A 525 -4.84 -22.06 -10.10
N PHE A 526 -4.90 -23.12 -9.32
CA PHE A 526 -5.31 -24.45 -9.77
C PHE A 526 -5.93 -25.25 -8.64
N ASP A 527 -6.86 -26.13 -9.00
CA ASP A 527 -7.51 -27.02 -8.05
C ASP A 527 -6.68 -28.29 -7.84
N MET A 528 -6.52 -28.66 -6.57
CA MET A 528 -5.78 -29.83 -6.14
C MET A 528 -6.57 -30.58 -5.07
N THR A 529 -6.80 -31.87 -5.31
CA THR A 529 -7.23 -32.78 -4.23
C THR A 529 -6.02 -33.11 -3.37
N VAL A 530 -5.88 -32.44 -2.23
CA VAL A 530 -4.80 -32.70 -1.28
C VAL A 530 -5.18 -33.87 -0.37
N LYS A 531 -4.31 -34.87 -0.31
CA LYS A 531 -4.38 -36.00 0.62
C LYS A 531 -3.19 -35.96 1.55
N ILE A 532 -3.45 -35.94 2.85
CA ILE A 532 -2.42 -36.19 3.85
C ILE A 532 -2.51 -37.67 4.22
N LYS A 533 -1.58 -38.47 3.70
CA LYS A 533 -1.49 -39.89 4.04
C LYS A 533 -0.83 -40.02 5.41
N LEU A 534 -1.55 -40.59 6.36
CA LEU A 534 -1.11 -40.82 7.73
C LEU A 534 -1.07 -42.33 7.93
N ALA A 535 0.09 -42.91 7.65
CA ALA A 535 0.30 -44.34 7.57
C ALA A 535 1.35 -44.81 8.58
N ASP A 536 1.54 -46.14 8.63
CA ASP A 536 2.54 -46.80 9.45
C ASP A 536 2.51 -46.40 10.94
N MET A 537 1.33 -46.00 11.45
CA MET A 537 1.16 -45.57 12.83
C MET A 537 1.28 -46.78 13.76
N VAL A 538 2.13 -46.66 14.78
CA VAL A 538 2.32 -47.69 15.81
C VAL A 538 1.94 -47.13 17.19
N TYR A 539 0.99 -47.77 17.85
CA TYR A 539 0.56 -47.45 19.21
C TYR A 539 1.16 -48.48 20.19
N SER A 540 1.62 -48.02 21.35
CA SER A 540 2.12 -48.91 22.42
C SER A 540 0.99 -49.72 23.07
N ASP A 541 -0.19 -49.12 23.17
CA ASP A 541 -1.35 -49.66 23.90
C ASP A 541 -2.64 -49.51 23.08
N THR A 542 -3.65 -48.82 23.64
CA THR A 542 -4.93 -48.56 22.97
C THR A 542 -4.72 -47.53 21.85
N VAL A 543 -5.37 -47.76 20.71
CA VAL A 543 -5.40 -46.80 19.60
C VAL A 543 -6.06 -45.51 20.07
N THR A 544 -5.33 -44.41 19.98
CA THR A 544 -5.86 -43.08 20.30
C THR A 544 -6.22 -42.34 19.01
N PRO A 545 -7.33 -41.59 18.98
CA PRO A 545 -7.61 -40.67 17.89
C PRO A 545 -6.55 -39.57 17.80
N TYR A 546 -6.33 -39.06 16.59
CA TYR A 546 -5.62 -37.79 16.37
C TYR A 546 -6.63 -36.72 15.95
N THR A 547 -6.27 -35.45 16.07
CA THR A 547 -7.16 -34.31 15.78
C THR A 547 -6.53 -33.38 14.77
N ILE A 548 -7.24 -33.07 13.70
CA ILE A 548 -6.92 -31.99 12.76
C ILE A 548 -7.58 -30.71 13.25
N LYS A 549 -6.79 -29.65 13.44
CA LYS A 549 -7.30 -28.35 13.92
C LYS A 549 -7.65 -27.43 12.75
N TRP A 550 -6.67 -27.12 11.92
CA TRP A 550 -6.81 -26.23 10.77
C TRP A 550 -5.73 -26.51 9.72
N THR A 551 -5.96 -26.02 8.50
CA THR A 551 -4.98 -25.93 7.40
C THR A 551 -4.97 -24.51 6.86
N LYS A 552 -3.78 -23.91 6.73
CA LYS A 552 -3.61 -22.55 6.23
C LYS A 552 -2.44 -22.47 5.26
N SER A 553 -2.44 -21.45 4.40
CA SER A 553 -1.32 -21.17 3.50
C SER A 553 -0.67 -19.81 3.78
N PHE A 554 0.63 -19.72 3.54
CA PHE A 554 1.47 -18.57 3.87
C PHE A 554 2.38 -18.22 2.68
N ARG A 555 2.73 -16.94 2.55
CA ARG A 555 3.63 -16.43 1.50
C ARG A 555 5.05 -16.95 1.67
N ASN A 556 5.45 -17.23 2.90
CA ASN A 556 6.74 -17.81 3.25
C ASN A 556 6.71 -18.38 4.68
N GLU A 557 7.79 -19.06 5.05
CA GLU A 557 7.97 -19.69 6.36
C GLU A 557 8.00 -18.67 7.51
N ALA A 558 8.50 -17.45 7.29
CA ALA A 558 8.53 -16.42 8.33
C ALA A 558 7.13 -15.92 8.68
N GLU A 559 6.22 -15.82 7.71
CA GLU A 559 4.82 -15.49 7.94
C GLU A 559 4.09 -16.58 8.73
N LEU A 560 4.35 -17.86 8.43
CA LEU A 560 3.85 -18.99 9.22
C LEU A 560 4.33 -18.89 10.68
N ILE A 561 5.64 -18.72 10.90
CA ILE A 561 6.21 -18.64 12.25
C ILE A 561 5.57 -17.49 13.03
N LYS A 562 5.47 -16.32 12.42
CA LYS A 562 4.83 -15.15 13.03
C LYS A 562 3.37 -15.41 13.37
N TYR A 563 2.60 -16.02 12.45
CA TYR A 563 1.21 -16.38 12.71
C TYR A 563 1.08 -17.29 13.95
N LEU A 564 1.97 -18.27 14.10
CA LEU A 564 1.99 -19.19 15.25
C LEU A 564 2.52 -18.56 16.55
N GLU A 565 3.19 -17.41 16.49
CA GLU A 565 3.58 -16.64 17.69
C GLU A 565 2.44 -15.75 18.16
N GLU A 566 1.59 -15.30 17.24
CA GLU A 566 0.43 -14.45 17.50
C GLU A 566 -0.83 -15.25 17.88
N ASN A 567 -0.90 -16.56 17.55
CA ASN A 567 -2.04 -17.46 17.75
C ASN A 567 -1.59 -18.82 18.30
#